data_AF-A0A374VSV3-F1
#
_entry.id   AF-A0A374VSV3-F1
#
_cell.length_a   1.000
_cell.length_b   1.000
_cell.length_c   1.000
_cell.angle_alpha   90.00
_cell.angle_beta   90.00
_cell.angle_gamma   90.00
#
_symmetry.space_group_name_H-M   'P 1'
#
loop_
_entity.id
_entity.type
_entity.pdbx_description
1 polymer ?
#
loop_
_entity_poly.entity_id
_entity_poly.type
_entity_poly.pdbx_seq_one_letter_code
_entity_poly.pdbx_strand_id
1 'polypeptide(L)' 'MTKTAIRNLHSDKPIPPRFCDVVIEDGKIFLEKKTDKKQFEKIPWEDVVYQVETAKSAQK' A
#
# COMPACT_ATOMS: atom_id res chain seq x y z
N MET A 1 -6.35 13.54 8.62
CA MET A 1 -5.55 12.75 7.65
C MET A 1 -4.37 12.13 8.39
N THR A 2 -4.26 10.81 8.40
CA THR A 2 -3.11 10.09 8.96
C THR A 2 -2.36 9.41 7.82
N LYS A 3 -1.03 9.56 7.78
CA LYS A 3 -0.18 8.93 6.78
C LYS A 3 0.94 8.14 7.45
N THR A 4 1.00 6.84 7.19
CA THR A 4 1.97 5.93 7.82
C THR A 4 2.68 5.10 6.76
N ALA A 5 4.00 4.98 6.85
CA ALA A 5 4.78 4.20 5.89
C ALA A 5 4.59 2.69 6.13
N ILE A 6 4.21 1.96 5.09
CA ILE A 6 4.26 0.49 5.04
C ILE A 6 5.65 0.10 4.56
N ARG A 7 6.30 -0.81 5.29
CA ARG A 7 7.67 -1.23 5.03
C ARG A 7 7.77 -2.74 4.82
N ASN A 8 8.72 -3.17 4.00
CA ASN A 8 9.03 -4.57 3.79
C ASN A 8 9.82 -5.11 5.00
N LEU A 9 9.11 -5.72 5.95
CA LEU A 9 9.70 -6.29 7.17
C LEU A 9 10.57 -7.53 6.93
N HIS A 10 10.55 -8.11 5.72
CA HIS A 10 11.40 -9.23 5.33
C HIS A 10 12.75 -8.79 4.72
N SER A 11 13.09 -7.50 4.80
CA SER A 11 14.41 -7.02 4.39
C SER A 11 15.45 -7.22 5.49
N ASP A 12 16.66 -7.53 5.06
CA ASP A 12 17.92 -7.54 5.79
C ASP A 12 18.42 -6.17 6.26
N LYS A 13 17.80 -5.06 5.83
CA LYS A 13 18.25 -3.72 6.18
C LYS A 13 17.84 -3.33 7.61
N PRO A 14 18.70 -2.60 8.35
CA PRO A 14 18.38 -2.11 9.69
C PRO A 14 17.11 -1.27 9.76
N ILE A 15 16.82 -0.52 8.69
CA ILE A 15 15.55 0.15 8.48
C ILE A 15 14.87 -0.51 7.29
N PRO A 16 13.78 -1.28 7.51
CA PRO A 16 13.01 -1.92 6.46
C PRO A 16 12.66 -0.96 5.31
N PRO A 17 12.93 -1.31 4.04
CA PRO A 17 12.57 -0.48 2.89
C PRO A 17 11.09 -0.13 2.89
N ARG A 18 10.78 1.13 2.58
CA ARG A 18 9.40 1.58 2.40
C ARG A 18 8.86 1.02 1.09
N PHE A 19 7.68 0.41 1.15
CA PHE A 19 6.93 -0.06 0.00
C PHE A 19 5.98 1.04 -0.51
N CYS A 20 5.04 1.44 0.34
CA CYS A 20 4.08 2.50 0.07
C CYS A 20 3.68 3.19 1.38
N ASP A 21 2.72 4.10 1.34
CA ASP A 21 2.08 4.63 2.53
C ASP A 21 0.64 4.16 2.63
N VAL A 22 0.17 3.95 3.85
CA VAL A 22 -1.27 3.98 4.12
C VAL A 22 -1.67 5.41 4.45
N VAL A 23 -2.77 5.85 3.87
CA VAL A 23 -3.39 7.16 4.08
C VAL A 23 -4.83 6.93 4.56
N ILE A 24 -5.17 7.53 5.71
CA ILE A 24 -6.51 7.50 6.29
C ILE A 24 -7.10 8.91 6.24
N GLU A 25 -8.13 9.09 5.44
CA GLU A 25 -8.83 10.35 5.17
C GLU A 25 -10.35 10.10 5.27
N ASP A 26 -11.02 10.79 6.19
CA ASP A 26 -12.48 10.72 6.39
C ASP A 26 -13.03 9.28 6.55
N GLY A 27 -12.30 8.45 7.28
CA GLY A 27 -12.63 7.03 7.50
C GLY A 27 -12.34 6.12 6.31
N LYS A 28 -11.91 6.66 5.16
CA LYS A 28 -11.47 5.89 3.99
C LYS A 28 -9.98 5.61 4.06
N ILE A 29 -9.59 4.42 3.63
CA ILE A 29 -8.21 3.94 3.65
C ILE A 29 -7.71 3.84 2.21
N PHE A 30 -6.53 4.41 1.96
CA PHE A 30 -5.86 4.37 0.67
C PHE A 30 -4.42 3.88 0.83
N LEU A 31 -3.92 3.14 -0.16
CA LEU A 31 -2.49 2.95 -0.37
C LEU A 31 -1.99 4.04 -1.31
N GLU A 32 -1.04 4.84 -0.85
CA GLU A 32 -0.37 5.83 -1.67
C GLU A 32 1.01 5.32 -2.08
N LYS A 33 1.18 5.10 -3.39
CA LYS A 33 2.46 4.71 -3.99
C LYS A 33 3.09 5.91 -4.67
N LYS A 34 4.36 6.18 -4.35
CA LYS A 34 5.15 7.16 -5.09
C LYS A 34 5.59 6.54 -6.42
N THR A 35 5.22 7.14 -7.54
CA THR A 35 5.59 6.66 -8.87
C THR A 35 6.88 7.33 -9.33
N ASP A 36 6.94 8.67 -9.26
CA ASP A 36 8.08 9.49 -9.65
C ASP A 36 8.37 10.59 -8.62
N LYS A 37 9.35 11.48 -8.88
CA LYS A 37 9.77 12.54 -7.95
C LYS A 37 8.62 13.42 -7.43
N LYS A 38 7.52 13.57 -8.18
CA LYS A 38 6.39 14.45 -7.83
C LYS A 38 5.00 13.80 -7.91
N GLN A 39 4.89 12.54 -8.35
CA GLN A 39 3.59 11.92 -8.56
C GLN A 39 3.35 10.83 -7.51
N PHE A 40 2.15 10.87 -6.95
CA PHE A 40 1.64 9.91 -5.99
C PHE A 40 0.33 9.36 -6.55
N GLU A 41 0.24 8.05 -6.59
CA GLU A 41 -0.95 7.33 -6.97
C GLU A 41 -1.63 6.85 -5.69
N LYS A 42 -2.91 7.21 -5.51
CA LYS A 42 -3.75 6.75 -4.41
C LYS A 42 -4.66 5.64 -4.91
N ILE A 43 -4.58 4.48 -4.25
CA ILE A 43 -5.39 3.30 -4.56
C ILE A 43 -6.26 3.00 -3.33
N PRO A 44 -7.59 2.91 -3.44
CA PRO A 44 -8.45 2.50 -2.34
C PRO A 44 -8.03 1.13 -1.78
N TRP A 45 -8.07 0.98 -0.45
CA TRP A 45 -7.74 -0.30 0.19
C TRP A 45 -8.67 -1.44 -0.27
N GLU A 46 -9.95 -1.13 -0.48
CA GLU A 46 -10.95 -2.10 -0.94
C GLU A 46 -10.58 -2.70 -2.31
N ASP A 47 -10.07 -1.89 -3.24
CA ASP A 47 -9.62 -2.35 -4.55
C ASP A 47 -8.43 -3.30 -4.43
N VAL A 48 -7.51 -3.04 -3.49
CA VAL A 48 -6.34 -3.89 -3.24
C VAL A 48 -6.78 -5.23 -2.67
N VAL A 49 -7.68 -5.22 -1.68
CA VAL A 49 -8.24 -6.44 -1.09
C VAL A 49 -8.94 -7.28 -2.17
N TYR A 50 -9.80 -6.66 -2.98
CA TYR A 50 -10.49 -7.34 -4.06
C TYR A 50 -9.51 -8.01 -5.04
N GLN A 51 -8.47 -7.30 -5.47
CA GLN A 51 -7.46 -7.84 -6.39
C GLN A 51 -6.69 -9.01 -5.78
N VAL A 52 -6.30 -8.92 -4.51
CA VAL A 52 -5.58 -9.98 -3.79
C VAL A 52 -6.44 -11.22 -3.64
N GLU A 53 -7.71 -11.08 -3.24
CA GLU A 53 -8.63 -12.21 -3.08
C GLU A 53 -8.96 -12.87 -4.43
N THR A 54 -9.08 -12.08 -5.50
CA THR A 54 -9.22 -12.58 -6.87
C THR A 54 -8.00 -13.40 -7.29
N ALA A 55 -6.79 -12.88 -7.06
CA ALA A 55 -5.54 -13.57 -7.39
C ALA A 55 -5.37 -14.88 -6.60
N LYS A 56 -5.71 -14.89 -5.30
CA LYS A 56 -5.71 -16.12 -4.48
C LYS A 56 -6.68 -17.17 -5.02
N SER A 57 -7.86 -16.75 -5.44
CA SER A 57 -8.90 -17.65 -5.96
C SER A 57 -8.51 -18.27 -7.30
N ALA A 58 -7.77 -17.54 -8.14
CA ALA A 58 -7.29 -18.02 -9.44
C ALA A 58 -6.13 -19.04 -9.35
N GLN A 59 -5.50 -19.21 -8.18
CA GLN A 59 -4.44 -20.20 -7.95
C GLN A 59 -4.98 -21.54 -7.44
N LYS A 60 -6.30 -21.66 -7.23
CA LYS A 60 -6.98 -22.93 -6.92
C LYS A 60 -7.39 -23.66 -8.19
#